data_AF-A0AAV2HIL5-F1
#
_entry.id   AF-A0AAV2HIL5-F1
#
_cell.length_a   1.000
_cell.length_b   1.000
_cell.length_c   1.000
_cell.angle_alpha   90.00
_cell.angle_beta   90.00
_cell.angle_gamma   90.00
#
_symmetry.space_group_name_H-M   'P 1'
#
loop_
_entity.id
_entity.type
_entity.pdbx_description
1 polymer ?
#
loop_
_entity_poly.entity_id
_entity_poly.type
_entity_poly.pdbx_seq_one_letter_code
_entity_poly.pdbx_strand_id
1 'polypeptide(L)'
;MKLMGLSSTMYWISCLLGALPFGMIITIALVGSCCIPFSGAAGPIFNSSPILLFIFYVMYTVNITTFAFLLSCFINKARNAVVASATLFVATSFGVDLAIKYMTSRIMTLLVGTIVPQTGLDIFLKQLVKMELRDRTMTFSNFMDNPSVPHQSGLEAVLILILNSTFNMLIVAYVDAVNPGEFGVPQPFNFFLTVS
;
A
#
# COMPACT_ATOMS: atom_id res chain seq x y z
N MET A 1 2.79 -8.91 -25.65
CA MET A 1 4.23 -9.04 -25.38
C MET A 1 4.68 -10.49 -25.15
N LYS A 2 3.80 -11.42 -24.76
CA LYS A 2 4.12 -12.87 -24.70
C LYS A 2 4.66 -13.44 -26.03
N LEU A 3 4.25 -12.87 -27.18
CA LEU A 3 4.78 -13.18 -28.51
C LEU A 3 6.27 -12.83 -28.72
N MET A 4 6.87 -12.01 -27.87
CA MET A 4 8.30 -11.64 -27.92
C MET A 4 9.17 -12.46 -26.95
N GLY A 5 8.60 -13.47 -26.28
CA GLY A 5 9.33 -14.37 -25.37
C GLY A 5 9.67 -13.78 -24.00
N LEU A 6 9.15 -12.61 -23.65
CA LEU A 6 9.40 -11.97 -22.35
C LEU A 6 8.56 -12.63 -21.24
N SER A 7 9.15 -12.82 -20.05
CA SER A 7 8.43 -13.34 -18.89
C SER A 7 7.36 -12.35 -18.40
N SER A 8 6.21 -12.87 -17.99
CA SER A 8 5.09 -12.12 -17.43
C SER A 8 5.51 -11.28 -16.21
N THR A 9 6.32 -11.85 -15.33
CA THR A 9 6.82 -11.18 -14.12
C THR A 9 7.64 -9.94 -14.44
N MET A 10 8.43 -9.96 -15.52
CA MET A 10 9.25 -8.83 -15.94
C MET A 10 8.39 -7.67 -16.47
N TYR A 11 7.24 -7.96 -17.08
CA TYR A 11 6.28 -6.93 -17.46
C TYR A 11 5.70 -6.21 -16.23
N TRP A 12 5.28 -6.94 -15.20
CA TRP A 12 4.74 -6.33 -13.98
C TRP A 12 5.79 -5.49 -13.23
N ILE A 13 7.04 -5.95 -13.17
CA ILE A 13 8.16 -5.19 -12.58
C ILE A 13 8.43 -3.91 -13.39
N SER A 14 8.40 -4.00 -14.73
CA SER A 14 8.57 -2.83 -15.59
C SER A 14 7.44 -1.82 -15.41
N CYS A 15 6.19 -2.29 -15.28
CA CYS A 15 5.04 -1.44 -15.01
C CYS A 15 5.13 -0.77 -13.63
N LEU A 16 5.57 -1.50 -12.60
CA LEU A 16 5.83 -0.95 -11.27
C LEU A 16 6.89 0.15 -11.34
N LEU A 17 8.01 -0.12 -12.00
CA LEU A 17 9.12 0.83 -12.15
C LEU A 17 8.70 2.08 -12.92
N GLY A 18 7.84 1.94 -13.93
CA GLY A 18 7.28 3.05 -14.69
C GLY A 18 6.28 3.91 -13.89
N ALA A 19 5.57 3.33 -12.92
CA ALA A 19 4.61 4.05 -12.06
C ALA A 19 5.28 4.81 -10.90
N LEU A 20 6.44 4.33 -10.43
CA LEU A 20 7.20 4.94 -9.34
C LEU A 20 7.54 6.43 -9.51
N PRO A 21 8.03 6.94 -10.66
CA PRO A 21 8.37 8.36 -10.80
C PRO A 21 7.16 9.28 -10.64
N PHE A 22 5.99 8.91 -11.17
CA PHE A 22 4.75 9.65 -10.94
C PHE A 22 4.36 9.63 -9.46
N GLY A 23 4.50 8.46 -8.83
CA GLY A 23 4.36 8.29 -7.40
C GLY A 23 5.24 9.24 -6.58
N MET A 24 6.53 9.29 -6.89
CA MET A 24 7.52 10.13 -6.21
C MET A 24 7.16 11.62 -6.28
N ILE A 25 6.70 12.11 -7.45
CA ILE A 25 6.30 13.51 -7.60
C ILE A 25 5.12 13.83 -6.66
N ILE A 26 4.15 12.92 -6.59
CA ILE A 26 2.97 13.08 -5.72
C ILE A 26 3.38 13.03 -4.25
N THR A 27 4.25 12.10 -3.84
CA THR A 27 4.69 12.01 -2.44
C THR A 27 5.49 13.22 -2.00
N ILE A 28 6.36 13.77 -2.86
CA ILE A 28 7.08 15.02 -2.58
C ILE A 28 6.10 16.18 -2.41
N ALA A 29 5.10 16.30 -3.29
CA ALA A 29 4.09 17.35 -3.20
C ALA A 29 3.27 17.23 -1.89
N LEU A 30 2.87 16.02 -1.50
CA LEU A 30 2.14 15.76 -0.26
C LEU A 30 2.97 16.12 0.97
N VAL A 31 4.21 15.64 1.06
CA VAL A 31 5.11 15.97 2.19
C VAL A 31 5.41 17.46 2.23
N GLY A 32 5.66 18.08 1.08
CA GLY A 32 5.84 19.53 0.96
C GLY A 32 4.64 20.29 1.50
N SER A 33 3.42 19.91 1.11
CA SER A 33 2.20 20.56 1.61
C SER A 33 1.95 20.39 3.12
N CYS A 34 2.41 19.27 3.70
CA CYS A 34 2.24 18.98 5.12
C CYS A 34 3.28 19.66 6.01
N CYS A 35 4.52 19.76 5.52
CA CYS A 35 5.66 20.23 6.32
C CYS A 35 6.02 21.71 6.08
N ILE A 36 5.57 22.32 4.98
CA ILE A 36 5.84 23.72 4.68
C ILE A 36 4.65 24.56 5.18
N PRO A 37 4.87 25.55 6.08
CA PRO A 37 3.80 26.45 6.51
C PRO A 37 3.32 27.29 5.33
N PHE A 38 2.02 27.24 5.04
CA PHE A 38 1.43 27.89 3.86
C PHE A 38 1.26 29.41 3.99
N SER A 39 1.35 29.97 5.19
CA SER A 39 1.35 31.42 5.44
C SER A 39 1.69 31.69 6.91
N GLY A 40 2.39 32.80 7.19
CA GLY A 40 3.14 33.12 8.42
C GLY A 40 2.37 33.25 9.75
N ALA A 41 1.19 32.64 9.91
CA ALA A 41 0.44 32.57 11.16
C ALA A 41 0.03 31.14 11.57
N ALA A 42 0.09 30.17 10.67
CA ALA A 42 -0.13 28.76 10.98
C ALA A 42 1.19 28.01 10.82
N GLY A 43 1.67 27.37 11.89
CA GLY A 43 2.85 26.50 11.84
C GLY A 43 2.66 25.34 10.86
N PRO A 44 3.73 24.54 10.61
CA PRO A 44 3.61 23.32 9.82
C PRO A 44 2.50 22.41 10.37
N ILE A 45 1.78 21.72 9.47
CA ILE A 45 0.64 20.85 9.84
C ILE A 45 1.13 19.69 10.73
N PHE A 46 2.35 19.22 10.47
CA PHE A 46 3.05 18.22 11.26
C PHE A 46 4.46 18.73 11.55
N ASN A 47 4.87 18.76 12.81
CA ASN A 47 6.24 19.09 13.20
C ASN A 47 7.20 17.89 13.02
N SER A 48 6.65 16.71 12.70
CA SER A 48 7.34 15.44 12.43
C SER A 48 8.40 15.51 11.32
N SER A 49 9.38 14.61 11.39
CA SER A 49 10.51 14.60 10.45
C SER A 49 10.04 14.34 8.99
N PRO A 50 10.29 15.28 8.05
CA PRO A 50 9.76 15.19 6.69
C PRO A 50 10.32 13.99 5.90
N ILE A 51 11.54 13.58 6.21
CA ILE A 51 12.20 12.40 5.63
C ILE A 51 11.47 11.11 5.99
N LEU A 52 10.99 10.98 7.24
CA LEU A 52 10.28 9.77 7.67
C LEU A 52 8.91 9.67 6.99
N LEU A 53 8.21 10.80 6.88
CA LEU A 53 6.96 10.90 6.12
C LEU A 53 7.20 10.53 4.65
N PHE A 54 8.25 11.07 4.03
CA PHE A 54 8.60 10.77 2.65
C PHE A 54 8.82 9.27 2.41
N ILE A 55 9.64 8.63 3.22
CA ILE A 55 9.89 7.18 3.11
C ILE A 55 8.58 6.39 3.24
N PHE A 56 7.74 6.74 4.22
CA PHE A 56 6.47 6.05 4.45
C PHE A 56 5.51 6.19 3.26
N TYR A 57 5.36 7.40 2.72
CA TYR A 57 4.52 7.65 1.54
C TYR A 57 5.03 6.94 0.29
N VAL A 58 6.35 6.78 0.12
CA VAL A 58 6.92 6.00 -0.98
C VAL A 58 6.54 4.51 -0.85
N MET A 59 6.64 3.95 0.36
CA MET A 59 6.20 2.56 0.61
C MET A 59 4.71 2.39 0.36
N TYR A 60 3.89 3.35 0.79
CA TYR A 60 2.45 3.34 0.51
C TYR A 60 2.17 3.38 -1.00
N THR A 61 2.96 4.14 -1.76
CA THR A 61 2.82 4.23 -3.22
C THR A 61 3.11 2.89 -3.92
N VAL A 62 4.10 2.13 -3.44
CA VAL A 62 4.36 0.76 -3.91
C VAL A 62 3.18 -0.16 -3.56
N ASN A 63 2.61 -0.02 -2.37
CA ASN A 63 1.47 -0.84 -1.96
C ASN A 63 0.21 -0.57 -2.80
N ILE A 64 -0.13 0.70 -3.04
CA ILE A 64 -1.33 1.02 -3.81
C ILE A 64 -1.21 0.67 -5.30
N THR A 65 -0.01 0.77 -5.87
CA THR A 65 0.25 0.37 -7.27
C THR A 65 0.14 -1.14 -7.47
N THR A 66 0.71 -1.94 -6.55
CA THR A 66 0.55 -3.40 -6.57
C THR A 66 -0.92 -3.84 -6.39
N PHE A 67 -1.67 -3.14 -5.54
CA PHE A 67 -3.12 -3.36 -5.42
C PHE A 67 -3.89 -3.00 -6.71
N ALA A 68 -3.52 -1.91 -7.39
CA ALA A 68 -4.12 -1.57 -8.68
C ALA A 68 -3.86 -2.62 -9.76
N PHE A 69 -2.66 -3.21 -9.78
CA PHE A 69 -2.33 -4.34 -10.67
C PHE A 69 -3.19 -5.56 -10.38
N LEU A 70 -3.38 -5.91 -9.09
CA LEU A 70 -4.27 -6.99 -8.70
C LEU A 70 -5.68 -6.83 -9.29
N LEU A 71 -6.28 -5.63 -9.15
CA LEU A 71 -7.61 -5.36 -9.68
C LEU A 71 -7.66 -5.40 -11.21
N SER A 72 -6.59 -4.98 -11.87
CA SER A 72 -6.50 -5.04 -13.33
C SER A 72 -6.53 -6.46 -13.87
N CYS A 73 -5.98 -7.44 -13.14
CA CYS A 73 -6.00 -8.85 -13.54
C CYS A 73 -7.41 -9.46 -13.53
N PHE A 74 -8.31 -8.97 -12.68
CA PHE A 74 -9.68 -9.49 -12.59
C PHE A 74 -10.66 -8.84 -13.57
N ILE A 75 -10.31 -7.69 -14.15
CA ILE A 75 -11.25 -6.88 -14.93
C ILE A 75 -10.74 -6.68 -16.36
N ASN A 76 -11.37 -7.37 -17.31
CA ASN A 76 -10.97 -7.34 -18.73
C ASN A 76 -11.22 -5.99 -19.44
N LYS A 77 -12.12 -5.15 -18.93
CA LYS A 77 -12.48 -3.86 -19.57
C LYS A 77 -11.90 -2.69 -18.80
N ALA A 78 -11.04 -1.90 -19.45
CA ALA A 78 -10.36 -0.75 -18.83
C ALA A 78 -11.31 0.25 -18.15
N ARG A 79 -12.42 0.63 -18.81
CA ARG A 79 -13.43 1.53 -18.22
C ARG A 79 -14.04 0.97 -16.93
N ASN A 80 -14.32 -0.33 -16.91
CA ASN A 80 -14.86 -0.99 -15.73
C ASN A 80 -13.80 -1.11 -14.63
N ALA A 81 -12.54 -1.32 -15.00
CA ALA A 81 -11.43 -1.43 -14.06
C ALA A 81 -11.23 -0.13 -13.29
N VAL A 82 -11.30 1.03 -13.97
CA VAL A 82 -11.20 2.35 -13.32
C VAL A 82 -12.35 2.59 -12.34
N VAL A 83 -13.59 2.29 -12.73
CA VAL A 83 -14.75 2.48 -11.85
C VAL A 83 -14.68 1.54 -10.65
N ALA A 84 -14.31 0.27 -10.87
CA ALA A 84 -14.20 -0.71 -9.80
C ALA A 84 -13.07 -0.38 -8.82
N SER A 85 -11.89 0.03 -9.33
CA SER A 85 -10.77 0.40 -8.46
C SER A 85 -11.07 1.64 -7.63
N ALA A 86 -11.70 2.67 -8.21
CA ALA A 86 -12.15 3.84 -7.46
C ALA A 86 -13.20 3.47 -6.40
N THR A 87 -14.16 2.61 -6.76
CA THR A 87 -15.22 2.17 -5.83
C THR A 87 -14.61 1.37 -4.66
N LEU A 88 -13.70 0.44 -4.95
CA LEU A 88 -13.02 -0.35 -3.93
C LEU A 88 -12.10 0.52 -3.07
N PHE A 89 -11.44 1.52 -3.64
CA PHE A 89 -10.63 2.48 -2.89
C PHE A 89 -11.48 3.23 -1.86
N VAL A 90 -12.65 3.73 -2.26
CA VAL A 90 -13.56 4.43 -1.34
C VAL A 90 -14.14 3.48 -0.30
N ALA A 91 -14.59 2.29 -0.73
CA ALA A 91 -15.15 1.29 0.17
C ALA A 91 -14.15 0.82 1.23
N THR A 92 -12.89 0.64 0.84
CA THR A 92 -11.82 0.29 1.79
C THR A 92 -11.53 1.43 2.76
N SER A 93 -11.62 2.71 2.36
CA SER A 93 -11.37 3.84 3.27
C SER A 93 -12.33 3.85 4.45
N PHE A 94 -13.62 3.67 4.17
CA PHE A 94 -14.62 3.58 5.24
C PHE A 94 -14.51 2.29 6.05
N GLY A 95 -14.13 1.18 5.41
CA GLY A 95 -13.99 -0.12 6.07
C GLY A 95 -12.84 -0.18 7.07
N VAL A 96 -11.75 0.56 6.83
CA VAL A 96 -10.55 0.56 7.67
C VAL A 96 -10.82 1.10 9.07
N ASP A 97 -11.57 2.21 9.19
CA ASP A 97 -11.94 2.78 10.50
C ASP A 97 -12.70 1.79 11.36
N LEU A 98 -13.62 1.05 10.74
CA LEU A 98 -14.38 0.01 11.40
C LEU A 98 -13.46 -1.16 11.80
N ALA A 99 -12.62 -1.63 10.88
CA ALA A 99 -11.72 -2.76 11.09
C ALA A 99 -10.74 -2.52 12.24
N ILE A 100 -10.16 -1.32 12.32
CA ILE A 100 -9.21 -0.94 13.38
C ILE A 100 -9.87 -0.98 14.76
N LYS A 101 -11.16 -0.68 14.86
CA LYS A 101 -11.91 -0.77 16.13
C LYS A 101 -12.07 -2.22 16.62
N TYR A 102 -12.12 -3.18 15.71
CA TYR A 102 -12.28 -4.60 16.02
C TYR A 102 -10.93 -5.36 16.11
N MET A 103 -9.81 -4.73 15.76
CA MET A 103 -8.48 -5.32 15.87
C MET A 103 -8.00 -5.37 17.34
N THR A 104 -8.34 -6.47 18.03
CA THR A 104 -7.99 -6.67 19.46
C THR A 104 -6.65 -7.38 19.66
N SER A 105 -6.14 -8.08 18.65
CA SER A 105 -4.91 -8.88 18.69
C SER A 105 -3.93 -8.46 17.59
N ARG A 106 -2.62 -8.48 17.88
CA ARG A 106 -1.54 -8.21 16.92
C ARG A 106 -1.68 -9.02 15.63
N ILE A 107 -1.99 -10.31 15.78
CA ILE A 107 -2.07 -11.24 14.65
C ILE A 107 -3.27 -10.88 13.78
N MET A 108 -4.39 -10.49 14.38
CA MET A 108 -5.56 -10.03 13.63
C MET A 108 -5.26 -8.72 12.89
N THR A 109 -4.55 -7.79 13.53
CA THR A 109 -4.11 -6.53 12.89
C THR A 109 -3.25 -6.81 11.66
N LEU A 110 -2.28 -7.72 11.77
CA LEU A 110 -1.41 -8.10 10.66
C LEU A 110 -2.19 -8.82 9.54
N LEU A 111 -3.04 -9.79 9.88
CA LEU A 111 -3.81 -10.55 8.89
C LEU A 111 -4.84 -9.68 8.16
N VAL A 112 -5.69 -8.98 8.90
CA VAL A 112 -6.73 -8.12 8.32
C VAL A 112 -6.09 -6.91 7.62
N GLY A 113 -4.98 -6.39 8.17
CA GLY A 113 -4.21 -5.32 7.55
C GLY A 113 -3.58 -5.71 6.21
N THR A 114 -3.13 -6.95 6.09
CA THR A 114 -2.56 -7.47 4.83
C THR A 114 -3.62 -7.62 3.73
N ILE A 115 -4.89 -7.82 4.09
CA ILE A 115 -5.99 -7.94 3.12
C ILE A 115 -6.46 -6.56 2.64
N VAL A 116 -6.52 -5.57 3.54
CA VAL A 116 -7.06 -4.25 3.23
C VAL A 116 -5.91 -3.26 3.00
N PRO A 117 -5.61 -2.85 1.75
CA PRO A 117 -4.41 -2.08 1.37
C PRO A 117 -4.27 -0.71 2.03
N GLN A 118 -5.37 -0.14 2.51
CA GLN A 118 -5.37 1.18 3.14
C GLN A 118 -5.12 1.17 4.65
N THR A 119 -5.16 -0.01 5.30
CA THR A 119 -4.98 -0.11 6.75
C THR A 119 -3.63 0.42 7.23
N GLY A 120 -2.55 0.12 6.50
CA GLY A 120 -1.21 0.58 6.87
C GLY A 120 -1.10 2.10 6.91
N LEU A 121 -1.67 2.80 5.93
CA LEU A 121 -1.68 4.27 5.89
C LEU A 121 -2.51 4.86 7.03
N ASP A 122 -3.68 4.31 7.30
CA ASP A 122 -4.56 4.85 8.34
C ASP A 122 -4.00 4.66 9.75
N ILE A 123 -3.41 3.49 10.05
CA ILE A 123 -2.70 3.26 11.32
C ILE A 123 -1.55 4.26 11.48
N PHE A 124 -0.80 4.51 10.41
CA PHE A 124 0.29 5.49 10.42
C PHE A 124 -0.20 6.93 10.65
N LEU A 125 -1.24 7.38 9.94
CA LEU A 125 -1.81 8.71 10.12
C LEU A 125 -2.39 8.89 11.54
N LYS A 126 -3.09 7.90 12.06
CA LYS A 126 -3.59 7.92 13.44
C LYS A 126 -2.46 8.01 14.45
N GLN A 127 -1.35 7.32 14.20
CA GLN A 127 -0.17 7.40 15.06
C GLN A 127 0.51 8.77 14.96
N LEU A 128 0.65 9.31 13.75
CA LEU A 128 1.21 10.62 13.50
C LEU A 128 0.42 11.71 14.23
N VAL A 129 -0.91 11.74 14.06
CA VAL A 129 -1.80 12.70 14.74
C VAL A 129 -1.71 12.56 16.26
N LYS A 130 -1.69 11.34 16.80
CA LYS A 130 -1.56 11.12 18.26
C LYS A 130 -0.24 11.62 18.83
N MET A 131 0.86 11.51 18.07
CA MET A 131 2.16 12.00 18.52
C MET A 131 2.21 13.53 18.49
N GLU A 132 1.69 14.16 17.44
CA GLU A 132 1.57 15.64 17.38
C GLU A 132 0.67 16.20 18.48
N LEU A 133 -0.46 15.55 18.78
CA LEU A 133 -1.34 15.96 19.89
C LEU A 133 -0.67 15.89 21.27
N ARG A 134 0.47 15.21 21.39
CA ARG A 134 1.29 15.12 22.61
C ARG A 134 2.52 16.01 22.54
N ASP A 135 2.60 16.91 21.56
CA ASP A 135 3.75 17.75 21.24
C ASP A 135 5.05 16.95 21.06
N ARG A 136 4.93 15.68 20.64
CA ARG A 136 6.08 14.82 20.35
C ARG A 136 6.25 14.66 18.84
N THR A 137 7.43 15.02 18.37
CA THR A 137 7.84 14.83 16.98
C THR A 137 8.04 13.34 16.66
N MET A 138 7.53 12.90 15.50
CA MET A 138 7.81 11.56 15.00
C MET A 138 9.25 11.50 14.44
N THR A 139 10.14 10.87 15.19
CA THR A 139 11.55 10.63 14.86
C THR A 139 11.78 9.12 14.74
N PHE A 140 12.79 8.70 13.96
CA PHE A 140 13.17 7.28 13.80
C PHE A 140 13.34 6.53 15.13
N SER A 141 13.84 7.19 16.18
CA SER A 141 13.98 6.62 17.52
C SER A 141 12.63 6.33 18.20
N ASN A 142 11.66 7.22 18.03
CA ASN A 142 10.32 7.12 18.62
C ASN A 142 9.32 6.37 17.73
N PHE A 143 9.75 5.92 16.55
CA PHE A 143 8.93 5.18 15.59
C PHE A 143 8.49 3.80 16.13
N MET A 144 9.35 3.23 16.98
CA MET A 144 9.17 1.92 17.61
C MET A 144 8.30 2.00 18.87
N ASP A 145 8.38 3.11 19.60
CA ASP A 145 7.69 3.29 20.86
C ASP A 145 6.29 3.85 20.64
N ASN A 146 5.28 3.00 20.81
CA ASN A 146 3.90 3.45 20.96
C ASN A 146 3.43 3.26 22.41
N PRO A 147 3.49 4.29 23.26
CA PRO A 147 3.15 4.16 24.67
C PRO A 147 1.64 4.09 24.96
N SER A 148 0.75 4.10 23.96
CA SER A 148 -0.68 4.42 24.17
C SER A 148 -1.67 3.38 23.68
N VAL A 149 -1.34 2.66 22.59
CA VAL A 149 -2.21 1.61 22.04
C VAL A 149 -1.36 0.39 21.72
N PRO A 150 -1.60 -0.76 22.36
CA PRO A 150 -0.89 -1.98 22.03
C PRO A 150 -1.20 -2.36 20.57
N HIS A 151 -0.15 -2.69 19.80
CA HIS A 151 -0.25 -3.20 18.41
C HIS A 151 -0.62 -2.20 17.30
N GLN A 152 -0.41 -0.89 17.50
CA GLN A 152 -0.58 0.14 16.47
C GLN A 152 0.67 1.03 16.33
N SER A 153 1.88 0.46 16.40
CA SER A 153 3.11 1.23 16.24
C SER A 153 3.40 1.56 14.77
N GLY A 154 4.30 2.52 14.52
CA GLY A 154 4.73 2.85 13.17
C GLY A 154 5.37 1.64 12.46
N LEU A 155 6.09 0.80 13.21
CA LEU A 155 6.65 -0.45 12.68
C LEU A 155 5.57 -1.41 12.19
N GLU A 156 4.48 -1.58 12.94
CA GLU A 156 3.38 -2.46 12.51
C GLU A 156 2.75 -1.94 11.21
N ALA A 157 2.59 -0.61 11.06
CA ALA A 157 2.11 -0.01 9.82
C ALA A 157 3.04 -0.32 8.63
N VAL A 158 4.37 -0.23 8.83
CA VAL A 158 5.37 -0.57 7.80
C VAL A 158 5.33 -2.06 7.45
N LEU A 159 5.24 -2.93 8.45
CA LEU A 159 5.12 -4.38 8.23
C LEU A 159 3.87 -4.71 7.42
N ILE A 160 2.74 -4.11 7.75
CA ILE A 160 1.48 -4.30 7.01
C ILE A 160 1.65 -3.88 5.54
N LEU A 161 2.27 -2.72 5.26
CA LEU A 161 2.48 -2.28 3.88
C LEU A 161 3.40 -3.22 3.08
N ILE A 162 4.48 -3.72 3.70
CA ILE A 162 5.38 -4.68 3.04
C ILE A 162 4.67 -6.01 2.78
N LEU A 163 3.95 -6.54 3.78
CA LEU A 163 3.22 -7.79 3.63
C LEU A 163 2.12 -7.69 2.57
N ASN A 164 1.38 -6.58 2.56
CA ASN A 164 0.30 -6.33 1.61
C ASN A 164 0.83 -6.23 0.17
N SER A 165 1.87 -5.43 -0.06
CA SER A 165 2.48 -5.30 -1.39
C SER A 165 3.07 -6.61 -1.91
N THR A 166 3.76 -7.37 -1.04
CA THR A 166 4.32 -8.69 -1.39
C THR A 166 3.20 -9.68 -1.73
N PHE A 167 2.14 -9.71 -0.92
CA PHE A 167 0.99 -10.60 -1.11
C PHE A 167 0.25 -10.28 -2.42
N ASN A 168 -0.03 -9.00 -2.69
CA ASN A 168 -0.67 -8.58 -3.95
C ASN A 168 0.19 -8.94 -5.16
N MET A 169 1.51 -8.72 -5.09
CA MET A 169 2.42 -9.04 -6.18
C MET A 169 2.49 -10.56 -6.45
N LEU A 170 2.48 -11.38 -5.39
CA LEU A 170 2.40 -12.84 -5.52
C LEU A 170 1.10 -13.29 -6.19
N ILE A 171 -0.04 -12.70 -5.80
CA ILE A 171 -1.33 -13.04 -6.43
C ILE A 171 -1.33 -12.60 -7.90
N VAL A 172 -0.82 -11.42 -8.23
CA VAL A 172 -0.71 -10.95 -9.63
C VAL A 172 0.10 -11.94 -10.46
N ALA A 173 1.27 -12.36 -9.96
CA ALA A 173 2.11 -13.36 -10.64
C ALA A 173 1.39 -14.71 -10.80
N TYR A 174 0.61 -15.13 -9.81
CA TYR A 174 -0.18 -16.36 -9.87
C TYR A 174 -1.34 -16.26 -10.87
N VAL A 175 -2.13 -15.19 -10.83
CA VAL A 175 -3.29 -15.01 -11.71
C VAL A 175 -2.86 -14.92 -13.18
N ASP A 176 -1.74 -14.27 -13.47
CA ASP A 176 -1.20 -14.19 -14.84
C ASP A 176 -0.66 -15.55 -15.35
N ALA A 177 -0.21 -16.43 -14.44
CA ALA A 177 0.18 -17.80 -14.80
C ALA A 177 -1.04 -18.70 -15.08
N VAL A 178 -2.11 -18.57 -14.29
CA VAL A 178 -3.32 -19.39 -14.40
C VAL A 178 -4.24 -18.94 -15.54
N ASN A 179 -4.42 -17.63 -15.70
CA ASN A 179 -5.29 -17.06 -16.74
C ASN A 179 -4.54 -16.02 -17.57
N PRO A 180 -3.65 -16.45 -18.48
CA PRO A 180 -2.76 -15.57 -19.23
C PRO A 180 -3.43 -14.70 -20.32
N GLY A 181 -4.77 -14.71 -20.43
CA GLY A 181 -5.54 -13.97 -21.42
C GLY A 181 -5.58 -14.62 -22.81
N GLU A 182 -6.06 -13.88 -23.82
CA GLU A 182 -6.35 -14.38 -25.18
C GLU A 182 -5.16 -14.98 -25.96
N PHE A 183 -3.91 -14.75 -25.52
CA PHE A 183 -2.70 -15.14 -26.26
C PHE A 183 -1.67 -15.93 -25.43
N GLY A 184 -2.06 -16.53 -24.30
CA GLY A 184 -1.17 -17.39 -23.52
C GLY A 184 -1.75 -18.77 -23.24
N VAL A 185 -0.87 -19.75 -23.05
CA VAL A 185 -1.28 -21.11 -22.66
C VAL A 185 -1.55 -21.12 -21.15
N PRO A 186 -2.78 -21.35 -20.69
CA PRO A 186 -3.09 -21.37 -19.25
C PRO A 186 -2.35 -22.53 -18.57
N GLN A 187 -1.63 -22.23 -17.48
CA GLN A 187 -1.08 -23.28 -16.64
C GLN A 187 -2.18 -23.86 -15.74
N PRO A 188 -2.18 -25.18 -15.47
CA PRO A 188 -3.17 -25.78 -14.58
C PRO A 188 -3.09 -25.18 -13.17
N PHE A 189 -4.24 -25.07 -12.49
CA PHE A 189 -4.37 -24.54 -11.13
C PHE A 189 -3.39 -25.21 -10.12
N ASN A 190 -2.98 -26.46 -10.37
CA ASN A 190 -2.05 -27.26 -9.57
C ASN A 190 -0.58 -27.14 -9.97
N PHE A 191 -0.16 -26.07 -10.65
CA PHE A 191 1.25 -25.89 -11.06
C PHE A 191 2.23 -25.98 -9.87
N PHE A 192 1.83 -25.57 -8.66
CA PHE A 192 2.64 -25.69 -7.45
C PHE A 192 2.83 -27.13 -6.92
N LEU A 193 1.99 -28.07 -7.35
CA LEU A 193 1.99 -29.47 -6.88
C LEU A 193 2.49 -30.45 -7.96
N THR A 194 2.73 -29.97 -9.18
CA THR A 194 3.19 -30.83 -10.28
C THR A 194 4.68 -30.60 -10.46
N VAL A 195 5.49 -31.52 -9.91
CA VAL A 195 6.92 -31.61 -10.21
C VAL A 195 7.04 -31.96 -11.69
N SER A 196 7.76 -31.13 -12.46
CA SER A 196 8.13 -31.44 -13.85
C SER A 196 9.08 -32.61 -13.92
#